data_AF-A0A972Y1E1-F1
#
_entry.id   AF-A0A972Y1E1-F1
#
_cell.length_a   1.000
_cell.length_b   1.000
_cell.length_c   1.000
_cell.angle_alpha   90.00
_cell.angle_beta   90.00
_cell.angle_gamma   90.00
#
_symmetry.space_group_name_H-M   'P 1'
#
loop_
_entity.id
_entity.type
_entity.pdbx_description
1 polymer ?
#
loop_
_entity_poly.entity_id
_entity_poly.type
_entity_poly.pdbx_seq_one_letter_code
_entity_poly.pdbx_strand_id
1 'polypeptide(L)'
;MENVTGPYSVTWNFGDGTTVVTTNQNSVVHSYGIPCQPFDYTVSAIIESNEICDDRVLTTSAKSYDPCKRRKAVAKHKVNYAGKKVRMKMKIRKRADIFGGATVFKNKMKYRKNGTKTITASGNVDLLTGTVCTPVSMASLMPTVSQSGKKKLKDKLSDGNIYFLDLNTPYSVTFSHSNGFSYTLFYSLSC
;
A
#
# COMPACT_ATOMS: atom_id res chain seq x y z
N MET A 1 5.92 28.88 -35.23
CA MET A 1 4.71 28.45 -34.50
C MET A 1 3.56 29.18 -35.16
N GLU A 2 2.74 28.48 -35.94
CA GLU A 2 1.53 29.07 -36.51
C GLU A 2 0.51 29.26 -35.39
N ASN A 3 0.10 30.50 -35.17
CA ASN A 3 -1.00 30.82 -34.25
C ASN A 3 -2.30 30.40 -34.93
N VAL A 4 -2.95 29.38 -34.41
CA VAL A 4 -4.32 29.02 -34.79
C VAL A 4 -5.24 30.12 -34.25
N THR A 5 -5.90 30.86 -35.14
CA THR A 5 -6.80 31.97 -34.79
C THR A 5 -8.29 31.63 -34.90
N GLY A 6 -8.64 30.41 -35.31
CA GLY A 6 -10.01 29.89 -35.38
C GLY A 6 -10.49 29.15 -34.13
N PRO A 7 -11.80 28.82 -34.04
CA PRO A 7 -12.32 27.98 -32.97
C PRO A 7 -11.66 26.61 -33.01
N TYR A 8 -11.21 26.15 -31.85
CA TYR A 8 -10.62 24.83 -31.65
C TYR A 8 -11.21 24.19 -30.40
N SER A 9 -11.13 22.87 -30.35
CA SER A 9 -11.47 22.04 -29.20
C SER A 9 -10.26 21.18 -28.85
N VAL A 10 -10.01 20.99 -27.56
CA VAL A 10 -8.96 20.11 -27.05
C VAL A 10 -9.57 19.03 -26.18
N THR A 11 -9.34 17.78 -26.55
CA THR A 11 -9.79 16.59 -25.84
C THR A 11 -8.62 15.96 -25.09
N TRP A 12 -8.66 15.99 -23.76
CA TRP A 12 -7.60 15.55 -22.85
C TRP A 12 -7.90 14.18 -22.24
N ASN A 13 -6.94 13.26 -22.32
CA ASN A 13 -6.93 11.99 -21.59
C ASN A 13 -5.67 11.93 -20.71
N PHE A 14 -5.85 11.79 -19.40
CA PHE A 14 -4.76 11.83 -18.42
C PHE A 14 -4.10 10.47 -18.16
N GLY A 15 -4.60 9.39 -18.77
CA GLY A 15 -4.00 8.05 -18.69
C GLY A 15 -4.21 7.31 -17.38
N ASP A 16 -5.04 7.83 -16.48
CA ASP A 16 -5.37 7.25 -15.18
C ASP A 16 -6.77 6.62 -15.11
N GLY A 17 -7.49 6.62 -16.24
CA GLY A 17 -8.85 6.09 -16.35
C GLY A 17 -9.95 7.07 -15.92
N THR A 18 -9.60 8.30 -15.59
CA THR A 18 -10.59 9.37 -15.38
C THR A 18 -11.28 9.77 -16.68
N THR A 19 -12.48 10.36 -16.59
CA THR A 19 -13.25 10.78 -17.76
C THR A 19 -12.46 11.80 -18.57
N VAL A 20 -12.46 11.60 -19.90
CA VAL A 20 -11.85 12.52 -20.86
C VAL A 20 -12.48 13.91 -20.72
N VAL A 21 -11.64 14.96 -20.77
CA VAL A 21 -12.08 16.35 -20.65
C VAL A 21 -11.96 17.05 -22.00
N THR A 22 -13.07 17.56 -22.52
CA THR A 22 -13.09 18.36 -23.76
C THR A 22 -13.36 19.81 -23.44
N THR A 23 -12.51 20.72 -23.92
CA THR A 23 -12.60 22.16 -23.64
C THR A 23 -12.00 22.97 -24.78
N ASN A 24 -12.42 24.23 -24.91
CA ASN A 24 -11.83 25.20 -25.83
C ASN A 24 -10.71 26.02 -25.14
N GLN A 25 -10.29 25.61 -23.94
CA GLN A 25 -9.17 26.19 -23.22
C GLN A 25 -7.86 25.48 -23.58
N ASN A 26 -6.77 26.24 -23.59
CA ASN A 26 -5.42 25.75 -23.88
C ASN A 26 -4.74 25.05 -22.68
N SER A 27 -5.37 25.04 -21.50
CA SER A 27 -4.83 24.39 -20.30
C SER A 27 -5.95 23.79 -19.43
N VAL A 28 -5.66 22.66 -18.80
CA VAL A 28 -6.53 22.00 -17.82
C VAL A 28 -5.69 21.60 -16.60
N VAL A 29 -6.26 21.76 -15.40
CA VAL A 29 -5.66 21.25 -14.16
C VAL A 29 -6.27 19.91 -13.83
N HIS A 30 -5.42 18.89 -13.64
CA HIS A 30 -5.82 17.53 -13.27
C HIS A 30 -5.10 17.09 -11.99
N SER A 31 -5.78 16.34 -11.14
CA SER A 31 -5.21 15.82 -9.88
C SER A 31 -5.21 14.30 -9.90
N TYR A 32 -4.01 13.71 -9.86
CA TYR A 32 -3.83 12.27 -9.80
C TYR A 32 -4.05 11.74 -8.37
N GLY A 33 -4.67 10.56 -8.26
CA GLY A 33 -4.71 9.81 -7.01
C GLY A 33 -3.32 9.28 -6.62
N ILE A 34 -3.11 8.98 -5.34
CA ILE A 34 -1.83 8.40 -4.86
C ILE A 34 -1.80 6.89 -5.20
N PRO A 35 -0.94 6.43 -6.12
CA PRO A 35 -0.89 5.02 -6.51
C PRO A 35 -0.24 4.14 -5.43
N CYS A 36 -0.30 2.81 -5.56
CA CYS A 36 0.38 1.90 -4.62
C CYS A 36 1.89 1.83 -4.82
N GLN A 37 2.33 2.17 -6.03
CA GLN A 37 3.71 2.12 -6.47
C GLN A 37 3.94 3.28 -7.44
N PRO A 38 5.19 3.75 -7.57
CA PRO A 38 5.54 4.71 -8.60
C PRO A 38 5.01 4.26 -9.97
N PHE A 39 4.32 5.15 -10.65
CA PHE A 39 3.67 4.89 -11.94
C PHE A 39 3.85 6.10 -12.86
N ASP A 40 4.05 5.82 -14.14
CA ASP A 40 4.14 6.84 -15.19
C ASP A 40 2.82 6.84 -15.95
N TYR A 41 2.10 7.95 -15.91
CA TYR A 41 0.86 8.17 -16.65
C TYR A 41 1.17 8.70 -18.04
N THR A 42 0.54 8.14 -19.07
CA THR A 42 0.57 8.69 -20.42
C THR A 42 -0.57 9.68 -20.59
N VAL A 43 -0.22 10.95 -20.81
CA VAL A 43 -1.19 12.03 -21.04
C VAL A 43 -1.25 12.29 -22.55
N SER A 44 -2.46 12.36 -23.10
CA SER A 44 -2.67 12.72 -24.50
C SER A 44 -3.67 13.86 -24.64
N ALA A 45 -3.44 14.73 -25.62
CA ALA A 45 -4.35 15.78 -26.03
C ALA A 45 -4.61 15.68 -27.54
N ILE A 46 -5.87 15.70 -27.94
CA ILE A 46 -6.29 15.75 -29.34
C ILE A 46 -6.81 17.16 -29.59
N ILE A 47 -6.21 17.86 -30.55
CA ILE A 47 -6.63 19.20 -30.95
C ILE A 47 -7.39 19.08 -32.26
N GLU A 48 -8.65 19.49 -32.23
CA GLU A 48 -9.56 19.52 -33.38
C GLU A 48 -9.90 20.97 -33.72
N SER A 49 -9.83 21.33 -34.99
CA SER A 49 -10.24 22.65 -35.48
C SER A 49 -10.71 22.54 -36.92
N ASN A 50 -11.78 23.27 -37.26
CA ASN A 50 -12.31 23.32 -38.62
C ASN A 50 -11.36 24.01 -39.62
N GLU A 51 -10.31 24.67 -39.13
CA GLU A 51 -9.29 25.34 -39.94
C GLU A 51 -8.04 24.49 -40.18
N ILE A 52 -7.94 23.32 -39.53
CA ILE A 52 -6.80 22.40 -39.65
C ILE A 52 -7.29 21.11 -40.30
N CYS A 53 -6.68 20.71 -41.42
CA CYS A 53 -7.09 19.49 -42.15
C CYS A 53 -6.58 18.18 -41.53
N ASP A 54 -5.94 18.23 -40.36
CA ASP A 54 -5.32 17.08 -39.71
C ASP A 54 -5.39 17.24 -38.18
N ASP A 55 -5.99 16.25 -37.51
CA ASP A 55 -6.08 16.22 -36.06
C ASP A 55 -4.69 16.02 -35.48
N ARG A 56 -4.30 16.86 -34.51
CA ARG A 56 -3.00 16.72 -33.86
C ARG A 56 -3.15 16.00 -32.53
N VAL A 57 -2.52 14.83 -32.44
CA VAL A 57 -2.36 14.09 -31.19
C VAL A 57 -1.02 14.44 -30.55
N LEU A 58 -1.07 15.07 -29.39
CA LEU A 58 0.10 15.35 -28.55
C LEU A 58 0.13 14.33 -27.42
N THR A 59 1.31 13.81 -27.09
CA THR A 59 1.50 12.88 -25.97
C THR A 59 2.67 13.30 -25.10
N THR A 60 2.53 13.09 -23.79
CA THR A 60 3.59 13.30 -22.80
C THR A 60 3.41 12.33 -21.63
N SER A 61 4.39 12.28 -20.72
CA SER A 61 4.33 11.43 -19.52
C SER A 61 4.34 12.25 -18.25
N ALA A 62 3.49 11.90 -17.28
CA ALA A 62 3.52 12.43 -15.92
C ALA A 62 3.96 11.31 -14.95
N LYS A 63 4.92 11.59 -14.07
CA LYS A 63 5.40 10.59 -13.09
C LYS A 63 4.78 10.82 -11.73
N SER A 64 4.33 9.75 -11.07
CA SER A 64 3.90 9.83 -9.67
C SER A 64 5.09 9.91 -8.71
N TYR A 65 4.91 10.58 -7.57
CA TYR A 65 5.88 10.58 -6.46
C TYR A 65 5.93 9.22 -5.73
N ASP A 66 6.91 9.01 -4.82
CA ASP A 66 6.92 7.84 -3.92
C ASP A 66 5.66 7.87 -3.05
N PRO A 67 4.77 6.89 -3.13
CA PRO A 67 3.52 6.90 -2.39
C PRO A 67 3.68 6.54 -0.90
N CYS A 68 4.90 6.48 -0.37
CA CYS A 68 5.22 6.03 0.99
C CYS A 68 4.71 4.61 1.30
N LYS A 69 4.57 3.77 0.27
CA LYS A 69 4.02 2.42 0.39
C LYS A 69 5.11 1.37 0.20
N ARG A 70 5.10 0.32 1.02
CA ARG A 70 6.13 -0.73 1.02
C ARG A 70 5.52 -2.13 1.01
N ARG A 71 6.01 -2.99 0.11
CA ARG A 71 5.61 -4.42 0.03
C ARG A 71 6.38 -5.34 0.98
N LYS A 72 7.44 -4.81 1.59
CA LYS A 72 8.34 -5.55 2.47
C LYS A 72 8.72 -4.67 3.65
N ALA A 73 8.53 -5.18 4.85
CA ALA A 73 8.94 -4.51 6.07
C ALA A 73 9.09 -5.56 7.17
N VAL A 74 9.99 -5.26 8.12
CA VAL A 74 10.22 -6.13 9.27
C VAL A 74 10.46 -5.29 10.51
N ALA A 75 9.62 -5.47 11.52
CA ALA A 75 9.84 -4.91 12.85
C ALA A 75 10.16 -6.05 13.83
N LYS A 76 11.11 -5.81 14.74
CA LYS A 76 11.52 -6.77 15.77
C LYS A 76 11.76 -6.03 17.06
N HIS A 77 11.35 -6.62 18.18
CA HIS A 77 11.70 -6.13 19.50
C HIS A 77 12.06 -7.30 20.41
N LYS A 78 12.99 -7.06 21.33
CA LYS A 78 13.47 -8.04 22.30
C LYS A 78 13.59 -7.34 23.64
N VAL A 79 13.01 -7.93 24.67
CA VAL A 79 13.01 -7.38 26.03
C VAL A 79 13.15 -8.52 27.04
N ASN A 80 13.69 -8.23 28.22
CA ASN A 80 13.62 -9.15 29.35
C ASN A 80 12.41 -8.74 30.21
N TYR A 81 11.50 -9.67 30.47
CA TYR A 81 10.34 -9.43 31.32
C TYR A 81 10.14 -10.63 32.23
N ALA A 82 9.94 -10.35 33.53
CA ALA A 82 9.75 -11.35 34.58
C ALA A 82 10.76 -12.52 34.50
N GLY A 83 12.05 -12.17 34.39
CA GLY A 83 13.19 -13.10 34.40
C GLY A 83 13.43 -13.87 33.10
N LYS A 84 12.73 -13.57 32.00
CA LYS A 84 12.89 -14.28 30.72
C LYS A 84 12.88 -13.32 29.53
N LYS A 85 13.61 -13.71 28.49
CA LYS A 85 13.66 -12.97 27.22
C LYS A 85 12.40 -13.19 26.39
N VAL A 86 11.69 -12.11 26.10
CA VAL A 86 10.58 -12.03 25.14
C VAL A 86 11.13 -11.56 23.80
N ARG A 87 10.74 -12.23 22.71
CA ARG A 87 11.10 -11.80 21.34
C ARG A 87 9.85 -11.69 20.51
N MET A 88 9.63 -10.51 19.94
CA MET A 88 8.50 -10.20 19.07
C MET A 88 9.01 -9.87 17.68
N LYS A 89 8.24 -10.24 16.68
CA LYS A 89 8.53 -9.94 15.27
C LYS A 89 7.22 -9.79 14.52
N MET A 90 7.17 -8.73 13.73
CA MET A 90 6.16 -8.48 12.71
C MET A 90 6.86 -8.41 11.34
N LYS A 91 6.28 -9.00 10.31
CA LYS A 91 6.86 -9.05 8.96
C LYS A 91 5.80 -9.12 7.88
N ILE A 92 5.92 -8.24 6.89
CA ILE A 92 5.27 -8.35 5.57
C ILE A 92 6.34 -8.68 4.52
N ARG A 93 6.00 -9.53 3.55
CA ARG A 93 6.88 -9.83 2.40
C ARG A 93 6.07 -10.32 1.20
N LYS A 94 6.68 -10.18 0.02
CA LYS A 94 6.31 -10.91 -1.19
C LYS A 94 6.57 -12.41 -1.02
N ARG A 95 5.67 -13.25 -1.52
CA ARG A 95 5.96 -14.65 -1.85
C ARG A 95 6.77 -14.69 -3.16
N ALA A 96 7.52 -15.75 -3.40
CA ALA A 96 8.24 -15.90 -4.66
C ALA A 96 7.27 -15.89 -5.84
N ASP A 97 7.70 -15.31 -6.97
CA ASP A 97 6.85 -14.86 -8.08
C ASP A 97 6.24 -15.97 -8.94
N ILE A 98 6.48 -17.24 -8.59
CA ILE A 98 5.98 -18.43 -9.28
C ILE A 98 4.44 -18.55 -9.19
N PHE A 99 3.77 -17.75 -8.34
CA PHE A 99 2.32 -17.75 -8.17
C PHE A 99 1.72 -16.33 -8.06
N GLY A 100 2.08 -15.41 -8.96
CA GLY A 100 1.29 -14.18 -9.14
C GLY A 100 1.43 -13.12 -8.03
N GLY A 101 2.53 -13.09 -7.27
CA GLY A 101 2.87 -11.94 -6.43
C GLY A 101 2.23 -11.85 -5.03
N ALA A 102 1.65 -12.96 -4.55
CA ALA A 102 1.04 -13.14 -3.22
C ALA A 102 1.79 -12.47 -2.04
N THR A 103 1.02 -11.98 -1.06
CA THR A 103 1.55 -11.35 0.16
C THR A 103 1.55 -12.31 1.34
N VAL A 104 2.60 -12.24 2.17
CA VAL A 104 2.70 -13.01 3.41
C VAL A 104 2.90 -12.09 4.59
N PHE A 105 1.94 -12.13 5.51
CA PHE A 105 2.05 -11.55 6.83
C PHE A 105 2.52 -12.61 7.82
N LYS A 106 3.42 -12.22 8.74
CA LYS A 106 3.95 -13.14 9.75
C LYS A 106 4.31 -12.42 11.03
N ASN A 107 3.49 -12.68 12.05
CA ASN A 107 3.69 -12.20 13.40
C ASN A 107 4.13 -13.35 14.30
N LYS A 108 5.01 -13.06 15.28
CA LYS A 108 5.56 -14.10 16.14
C LYS A 108 5.95 -13.56 17.49
N MET A 109 5.48 -14.23 18.53
CA MET A 109 5.91 -14.06 19.91
C MET A 109 6.67 -15.30 20.39
N LYS A 110 7.88 -15.12 20.92
CA LYS A 110 8.61 -16.15 21.66
C LYS A 110 8.79 -15.68 23.10
N TYR A 111 8.03 -16.29 24.00
CA TYR A 111 8.15 -16.10 25.45
C TYR A 111 8.05 -17.47 26.13
N ARG A 112 9.17 -18.00 26.63
CA ARG A 112 9.24 -19.34 27.26
C ARG A 112 8.74 -19.29 28.72
N LYS A 113 7.51 -18.81 28.91
CA LYS A 113 6.81 -18.80 30.20
C LYS A 113 5.41 -19.41 30.00
N ASN A 114 4.93 -20.11 31.02
CA ASN A 114 3.57 -20.67 31.03
C ASN A 114 2.56 -19.55 31.11
N GLY A 115 1.41 -19.76 30.45
CA GLY A 115 0.33 -18.80 30.30
C GLY A 115 -0.04 -18.59 28.84
N THR A 116 -1.12 -17.83 28.64
CA THR A 116 -1.71 -17.53 27.33
C THR A 116 -0.93 -16.41 26.67
N LYS A 117 -0.55 -16.58 25.41
CA LYS A 117 -0.02 -15.53 24.54
C LYS A 117 -1.10 -15.13 23.57
N THR A 118 -1.17 -13.85 23.23
CA THR A 118 -2.13 -13.33 22.26
C THR A 118 -1.41 -12.41 21.27
N ILE A 119 -1.79 -12.49 20.00
CA ILE A 119 -1.34 -11.61 18.93
C ILE A 119 -2.59 -10.97 18.33
N THR A 120 -2.62 -9.64 18.30
CA THR A 120 -3.72 -8.85 17.74
C THR A 120 -3.15 -7.83 16.77
N ALA A 121 -3.60 -7.87 15.51
CA ALA A 121 -3.25 -6.86 14.51
C ALA A 121 -4.31 -5.75 14.48
N SER A 122 -3.89 -4.51 14.27
CA SER A 122 -4.79 -3.34 14.23
C SER A 122 -4.30 -2.30 13.24
N GLY A 123 -5.21 -1.51 12.67
CA GLY A 123 -4.93 -0.59 11.56
C GLY A 123 -5.22 -1.23 10.20
N ASN A 124 -4.70 -0.61 9.14
CA ASN A 124 -5.01 -0.99 7.76
C ASN A 124 -3.75 -1.35 6.96
N VAL A 125 -3.96 -2.13 5.91
CA VAL A 125 -3.01 -2.32 4.80
C VAL A 125 -3.71 -2.00 3.50
N ASP A 126 -2.96 -1.58 2.51
CA ASP A 126 -3.51 -1.18 1.21
C ASP A 126 -3.52 -2.37 0.25
N LEU A 127 -4.70 -2.77 -0.20
CA LEU A 127 -4.88 -3.76 -1.26
C LEU A 127 -4.73 -3.11 -2.64
N LEU A 128 -3.91 -3.70 -3.50
CA LEU A 128 -3.78 -3.28 -4.89
C LEU A 128 -4.88 -3.89 -5.76
N THR A 129 -5.68 -3.03 -6.40
CA THR A 129 -6.66 -3.40 -7.43
C THR A 129 -6.42 -2.53 -8.67
N GLY A 130 -5.86 -3.12 -9.72
CA GLY A 130 -5.38 -2.36 -10.89
C GLY A 130 -4.22 -1.44 -10.51
N THR A 131 -4.43 -0.13 -10.58
CA THR A 131 -3.47 0.92 -10.16
C THR A 131 -3.79 1.55 -8.80
N VAL A 132 -4.95 1.20 -8.22
CA VAL A 132 -5.51 1.85 -7.04
C VAL A 132 -5.21 1.05 -5.77
N CYS A 133 -5.05 1.75 -4.65
CA CYS A 133 -4.97 1.17 -3.32
C CYS A 133 -6.27 1.36 -2.55
N THR A 134 -6.82 0.28 -2.00
CA THR A 134 -7.94 0.37 -1.08
C THR A 134 -7.52 -0.09 0.32
N PRO A 135 -7.77 0.70 1.37
CA PRO A 135 -7.48 0.28 2.73
C PRO A 135 -8.31 -0.95 3.14
N VAL A 136 -7.64 -1.96 3.70
CA VAL A 136 -8.25 -3.19 4.22
C VAL A 136 -7.83 -3.36 5.68
N SER A 137 -8.82 -3.63 6.54
CA SER A 137 -8.59 -3.81 7.98
C SER A 137 -7.75 -5.04 8.27
N MET A 138 -6.65 -4.84 9.02
CA MET A 138 -5.80 -5.94 9.47
C MET A 138 -6.49 -6.88 10.45
N ALA A 139 -7.52 -6.42 11.18
CA ALA A 139 -8.28 -7.27 12.08
C ALA A 139 -9.15 -8.28 11.33
N SER A 140 -9.61 -7.93 10.12
CA SER A 140 -10.33 -8.84 9.23
C SER A 140 -9.39 -9.85 8.58
N LEU A 141 -8.23 -9.39 8.09
CA LEU A 141 -7.24 -10.26 7.45
C LEU A 141 -6.54 -11.21 8.44
N MET A 142 -6.20 -10.70 9.62
CA MET A 142 -5.49 -11.44 10.66
C MET A 142 -6.23 -11.30 12.00
N PRO A 143 -7.29 -12.11 12.20
CA PRO A 143 -8.02 -12.13 13.47
C PRO A 143 -7.10 -12.46 14.63
N THR A 144 -7.49 -12.03 15.83
CA THR A 144 -6.71 -12.27 17.05
C THR A 144 -6.51 -13.78 17.27
N VAL A 145 -5.25 -14.18 17.47
CA VAL A 145 -4.91 -15.56 17.81
C VAL A 145 -4.34 -15.66 19.22
N SER A 146 -4.71 -16.72 19.93
CA SER A 146 -4.22 -17.00 21.28
C SER A 146 -3.74 -18.44 21.44
N GLN A 147 -2.72 -18.65 22.26
CA GLN A 147 -2.22 -19.98 22.58
C GLN A 147 -1.59 -20.03 23.97
N SER A 148 -1.95 -21.05 24.75
CA SER A 148 -1.38 -21.33 26.06
C SER A 148 -0.10 -22.18 26.00
N GLY A 149 0.77 -21.99 26.99
CA GLY A 149 1.96 -22.81 27.21
C GLY A 149 3.26 -22.13 26.79
N LYS A 150 4.40 -22.83 26.86
CA LYS A 150 5.75 -22.25 26.69
C LYS A 150 6.22 -22.12 25.23
N LYS A 151 5.47 -22.71 24.28
CA LYS A 151 5.81 -22.68 22.85
C LYS A 151 5.67 -21.25 22.31
N LYS A 152 6.34 -21.00 21.19
CA LYS A 152 6.22 -19.73 20.45
C LYS A 152 4.83 -19.68 19.81
N LEU A 153 4.14 -18.54 19.92
CA LEU A 153 2.94 -18.26 19.14
C LEU A 153 3.36 -17.65 17.80
N LYS A 154 2.80 -18.18 16.71
CA LYS A 154 2.98 -17.65 15.36
C LYS A 154 1.60 -17.40 14.79
N ASP A 155 1.48 -16.27 14.13
CA ASP A 155 0.34 -15.89 13.35
C ASP A 155 0.83 -15.61 11.91
N LYS A 156 0.21 -16.24 10.92
CA LYS A 156 0.69 -16.22 9.54
C LYS A 156 -0.49 -16.30 8.58
N LEU A 157 -0.64 -15.26 7.77
CA LEU A 157 -1.51 -15.23 6.62
C LEU A 157 -0.66 -15.31 5.34
N SER A 158 -1.13 -16.09 4.37
CA SER A 158 -0.61 -16.08 3.00
C SER A 158 -1.80 -15.88 2.10
N ASP A 159 -1.83 -14.75 1.42
CA ASP A 159 -2.95 -14.32 0.59
C ASP A 159 -2.47 -14.15 -0.85
N GLY A 160 -3.30 -14.52 -1.83
CA GLY A 160 -3.00 -14.33 -3.25
C GLY A 160 -2.91 -12.85 -3.64
N ASN A 161 -3.55 -11.98 -2.88
CA ASN A 161 -3.58 -10.55 -3.10
C ASN A 161 -2.24 -9.86 -2.80
N ILE A 162 -2.05 -8.71 -3.45
CA ILE A 162 -0.90 -7.82 -3.25
C ILE A 162 -1.31 -6.72 -2.28
N TYR A 163 -0.66 -6.70 -1.10
CA TYR A 163 -0.86 -5.64 -0.12
C TYR A 163 0.41 -4.80 0.07
N PHE A 164 0.18 -3.53 0.43
CA PHE A 164 1.19 -2.56 0.77
C PHE A 164 0.99 -2.07 2.20
N LEU A 165 2.11 -1.85 2.88
CA LEU A 165 2.16 -1.10 4.13
C LEU A 165 2.24 0.39 3.77
N ASP A 166 1.31 1.21 4.26
CA ASP A 166 1.47 2.66 4.28
C ASP A 166 2.40 3.05 5.43
N LEU A 167 3.48 3.78 5.14
CA LEU A 167 4.43 4.26 6.13
C LEU A 167 3.95 5.49 6.91
N ASN A 168 2.98 6.23 6.38
CA ASN A 168 2.37 7.36 7.10
C ASN A 168 1.42 6.87 8.19
N THR A 169 0.69 5.79 7.89
CA THR A 169 -0.28 5.18 8.83
C THR A 169 -0.05 3.67 9.01
N PRO A 170 1.13 3.24 9.50
CA PRO A 170 1.49 1.83 9.53
C PRO A 170 0.62 1.06 10.51
N TYR A 171 0.12 -0.10 10.07
CA TYR A 171 -0.55 -1.02 10.97
C TYR A 171 0.38 -1.48 12.11
N SER A 172 -0.24 -1.92 13.20
CA SER A 172 0.42 -2.31 14.43
C SER A 172 0.06 -3.73 14.83
N VAL A 173 0.91 -4.35 15.66
CA VAL A 173 0.63 -5.67 16.24
C VAL A 173 0.93 -5.64 17.73
N THR A 174 -0.11 -5.89 18.52
CA THR A 174 -0.04 -6.04 19.98
C THR A 174 0.24 -7.49 20.33
N PHE A 175 1.27 -7.69 21.14
CA PHE A 175 1.66 -8.98 21.70
C PHE A 175 1.43 -8.96 23.20
N SER A 176 0.56 -9.82 23.70
CA SER A 176 0.27 -9.89 25.13
C SER A 176 0.46 -11.29 25.71
N HIS A 177 0.54 -11.34 27.04
CA HIS A 177 0.58 -12.57 27.80
C HIS A 177 -0.27 -12.44 29.06
N SER A 178 -0.86 -13.54 29.51
CA SER A 178 -1.70 -13.62 30.74
C SER A 178 -0.98 -13.28 32.06
N ASN A 179 0.27 -12.82 32.02
CA ASN A 179 1.06 -12.41 33.19
C ASN A 179 1.33 -10.89 33.21
N GLY A 180 0.49 -10.13 32.51
CA GLY A 180 0.56 -8.68 32.40
C GLY A 180 1.53 -8.16 31.32
N PHE A 181 2.33 -9.01 30.67
CA PHE A 181 3.16 -8.52 29.56
C PHE A 181 2.28 -8.05 28.40
N SER A 182 2.50 -6.83 27.92
CA SER A 182 1.90 -6.31 26.69
C SER A 182 2.89 -5.39 25.99
N TYR A 183 2.99 -5.48 24.67
CA TYR A 183 3.82 -4.61 23.86
C TYR A 183 3.29 -4.52 22.43
N THR A 184 3.21 -3.31 21.89
CA THR A 184 2.77 -3.06 20.52
C THR A 184 3.96 -2.75 19.62
N LEU A 185 4.11 -3.52 18.54
CA LEU A 185 5.09 -3.27 17.49
C LEU A 185 4.47 -2.45 16.37
N PHE A 186 5.23 -1.45 15.90
CA PHE A 186 4.95 -0.64 14.72
C PHE A 186 6.14 -0.75 13.74
N TYR A 187 5.94 -0.34 12.49
CA TYR A 187 7.05 -0.14 11.56
C TYR A 187 7.58 1.29 11.71
N SER A 188 8.90 1.43 11.82
CA SER A 188 9.59 2.72 11.98
C SER A 188 10.46 3.00 10.74
N LEU A 189 9.85 2.99 9.56
CA LEU A 189 10.54 3.27 8.30
C LEU A 189 10.19 4.69 7.87
N SER A 190 11.17 5.44 7.37
CA SER A 190 10.90 6.73 6.74
C SER A 190 10.28 6.52 5.37
N CYS A 191 9.32 7.38 5.05
CA CYS A 191 9.20 7.88 3.69
C CYS A 191 10.37 8.87 3.50
#